data_AF-A0A2G4IYJ3-F1
#
_entry.id   AF-A0A2G4IYJ3-F1
#
_cell.length_a   1.000
_cell.length_b   1.000
_cell.length_c   1.000
_cell.angle_alpha   90.00
_cell.angle_beta   90.00
_cell.angle_gamma   90.00
#
_symmetry.space_group_name_H-M   'P 1'
#
loop_
_entity.id
_entity.type
_entity.pdbx_description
1 polymer ?
#
loop_
_entity_poly.entity_id
_entity_poly.type
_entity_poly.pdbx_seq_one_letter_code
_entity_poly.pdbx_strand_id
1 'polypeptide(L)'
;MFRTFIILTACVVVNIAWGNLHAAEPLPLTAQLLPDSFDTFVSKLSPLIVAQRAMNPKHYRQIEPSLYYFLKLHEAKLKTLPLDRRIDALVKIAEFIDCKRESVGHEVVIGAGHALIGLLDPARGLEPKEITTIAAGYGATTDIFKQDQKGQSIRQVAHAFLAAVADAAASGDPTTIVVLGHGAPEEIQSYSIPFGTLADALIAGAVRSDRIEPKAVDLCSIVLICDDCYSADFLINLAGAIEVRCRQRELRLISLPFLIAGTNRDRVGHADVGEKFVPHFWREVIELFYVRQPRPKQVTLRDFFENVDNRMYSYGRAPIVEGSGVVGYRVVDAELFQDPVIFVPLSEEDLVTIRMILDLNENEPLLRLFDIG
;
A
#
# COMPACT_ATOMS: atom_id res chain seq x y z
N MET A 1 -21.71 80.99 8.72
CA MET A 1 -20.42 80.80 8.02
C MET A 1 -19.96 79.37 8.30
N PHE A 2 -20.52 78.39 7.57
CA PHE A 2 -20.33 76.96 7.82
C PHE A 2 -19.53 76.36 6.65
N ARG A 3 -18.45 75.64 6.97
CA ARG A 3 -17.56 74.99 6.00
C ARG A 3 -18.07 73.60 5.65
N THR A 4 -18.16 73.37 4.36
CA THR A 4 -18.50 72.13 3.64
C THR A 4 -17.38 71.10 3.74
N PHE A 5 -17.74 69.83 3.96
CA PHE A 5 -17.00 68.66 3.47
C PHE A 5 -18.00 67.61 3.00
N ILE A 6 -17.81 67.13 1.76
CA ILE A 6 -18.64 66.14 1.06
C ILE A 6 -17.97 64.78 1.22
N ILE A 7 -18.72 63.76 1.66
CA ILE A 7 -18.34 62.35 1.56
C ILE A 7 -19.40 61.65 0.70
N LEU A 8 -18.98 61.15 -0.46
CA LEU A 8 -19.79 60.30 -1.34
C LEU A 8 -19.92 58.90 -0.73
N THR A 9 -21.16 58.44 -0.54
CA THR A 9 -21.50 57.02 -0.32
C THR A 9 -22.30 56.55 -1.53
N ALA A 10 -21.79 55.56 -2.26
CA ALA A 10 -22.52 54.93 -3.37
C ALA A 10 -23.19 53.64 -2.89
N CYS A 11 -24.53 53.68 -2.78
CA CYS A 11 -25.37 52.48 -2.72
C CYS A 11 -25.81 52.16 -4.16
N VAL A 12 -25.42 50.99 -4.68
CA VAL A 12 -26.01 50.42 -5.89
C VAL A 12 -27.04 49.38 -5.47
N VAL A 13 -28.31 49.69 -5.75
CA VAL A 13 -29.46 48.79 -5.71
C VAL A 13 -29.44 47.97 -7.01
N VAL A 14 -29.41 46.65 -6.93
CA VAL A 14 -29.69 45.77 -8.07
C VAL A 14 -31.01 45.04 -7.82
N ASN A 15 -31.95 45.30 -8.73
CA ASN A 15 -33.29 44.73 -8.79
C ASN A 15 -33.26 43.20 -8.95
N ILE A 16 -34.13 42.54 -8.21
CA ILE A 16 -34.49 41.12 -8.33
C ILE A 16 -35.46 40.98 -9.51
N ALA A 17 -35.10 40.15 -10.50
CA ALA A 17 -36.05 39.66 -11.50
C ALA A 17 -36.28 38.17 -11.26
N TRP A 18 -37.51 37.82 -10.86
CA TRP A 18 -38.03 36.45 -10.90
C TRP A 18 -38.30 36.07 -12.35
N GLY A 19 -37.63 35.03 -12.84
CA GLY A 19 -37.83 34.47 -14.17
C GLY A 19 -37.60 32.96 -14.17
N ASN A 20 -38.70 32.22 -14.24
CA ASN A 20 -38.92 30.87 -14.76
C ASN A 20 -37.92 29.73 -14.43
N LEU A 21 -38.40 28.82 -13.58
CA LEU A 21 -38.13 27.39 -13.64
C LEU A 21 -38.44 26.84 -15.05
N HIS A 22 -37.41 26.66 -15.89
CA HIS A 22 -37.42 25.68 -16.97
C HIS A 22 -35.98 25.23 -17.24
N ALA A 23 -35.77 23.91 -17.11
CA ALA A 23 -34.68 23.10 -17.62
C ALA A 23 -33.29 23.76 -17.63
N ALA A 24 -32.47 23.44 -16.63
CA ALA A 24 -31.02 23.53 -16.80
C ALA A 24 -30.65 22.77 -18.08
N GLU A 25 -30.10 23.47 -19.07
CA GLU A 25 -29.50 22.85 -20.23
C GLU A 25 -28.49 21.79 -19.75
N PRO A 26 -28.54 20.55 -20.27
CA PRO A 26 -27.53 19.57 -19.93
C PRO A 26 -26.19 20.12 -20.40
N LEU A 27 -25.27 20.34 -19.45
CA LEU A 27 -23.87 20.59 -19.75
C LEU A 27 -23.42 19.54 -20.77
N PRO A 28 -22.80 19.93 -21.91
CA PRO A 28 -22.36 18.98 -22.90
C PRO A 28 -21.42 17.96 -22.23
N LEU A 29 -21.60 16.68 -22.57
CA LEU A 29 -20.67 15.58 -22.25
C LEU A 29 -19.29 15.88 -22.86
N THR A 30 -18.56 16.82 -22.29
CA THR A 30 -17.12 16.91 -22.47
C THR A 30 -16.54 15.78 -21.65
N ALA A 31 -15.80 14.90 -22.32
CA ALA A 31 -15.03 13.83 -21.70
C ALA A 31 -14.27 14.41 -20.50
N GLN A 32 -14.78 14.18 -19.29
CA GLN A 32 -14.10 14.64 -18.10
C GLN A 32 -12.81 13.85 -18.00
N LEU A 33 -11.71 14.55 -18.27
CA LEU A 33 -10.34 14.10 -18.05
C LEU A 33 -10.29 13.44 -16.67
N LEU A 34 -9.74 12.22 -16.64
CA LEU A 34 -9.45 11.55 -15.38
C LEU A 34 -8.51 12.42 -14.54
N PRO A 35 -8.59 12.36 -13.21
CA PRO A 35 -7.68 13.08 -12.34
C PRO A 35 -6.23 12.71 -12.66
N ASP A 36 -5.41 13.73 -12.83
CA ASP A 36 -3.97 13.66 -13.09
C ASP A 36 -3.14 13.58 -11.79
N SER A 37 -3.74 13.96 -10.67
CA SER A 37 -3.16 13.92 -9.33
C SER A 37 -4.13 13.37 -8.29
N PHE A 38 -3.58 12.94 -7.15
CA PHE A 38 -4.38 12.50 -6.00
C PHE A 38 -5.27 13.63 -5.47
N ASP A 39 -4.77 14.87 -5.40
CA ASP A 39 -5.57 16.03 -4.96
C ASP A 39 -6.76 16.30 -5.90
N THR A 40 -6.58 16.14 -7.21
CA THR A 40 -7.68 16.25 -8.18
C THR A 40 -8.69 15.10 -7.99
N PHE A 41 -8.24 13.90 -7.66
CA PHE A 41 -9.11 12.76 -7.36
C PHE A 41 -9.96 13.02 -6.10
N VAL A 42 -9.32 13.43 -5.00
CA VAL A 42 -9.95 13.74 -3.72
C VAL A 42 -10.96 14.88 -3.85
N SER A 43 -10.67 15.90 -4.66
CA SER A 43 -11.57 17.05 -4.81
C SER A 43 -12.75 16.80 -5.77
N LYS A 44 -12.59 15.94 -6.79
CA LYS A 44 -13.59 15.80 -7.87
C LYS A 44 -14.35 14.47 -7.86
N LEU A 45 -13.68 13.34 -7.62
CA LEU A 45 -14.30 12.02 -7.73
C LEU A 45 -14.68 11.43 -6.38
N SER A 46 -13.83 11.58 -5.37
CA SER A 46 -14.06 11.08 -4.02
C SER A 46 -15.42 11.49 -3.42
N PRO A 47 -15.89 12.75 -3.52
CA PRO A 47 -17.21 13.13 -3.01
C PRO A 47 -18.37 12.41 -3.70
N LEU A 48 -18.22 12.07 -4.98
CA LEU A 48 -19.23 11.33 -5.74
C LEU A 48 -19.29 9.86 -5.28
N ILE A 49 -18.13 9.25 -5.02
CA ILE A 49 -18.02 7.87 -4.50
C ILE A 49 -18.64 7.79 -3.10
N VAL A 50 -18.28 8.72 -2.20
CA VAL A 50 -18.81 8.80 -0.83
C VAL A 50 -20.32 9.09 -0.81
N ALA A 51 -20.83 9.88 -1.75
CA ALA A 51 -22.27 10.15 -1.84
C ALA A 51 -23.07 8.90 -2.24
N GLN A 52 -22.51 8.04 -3.10
CA GLN A 52 -23.19 6.84 -3.58
C GLN A 52 -23.10 5.67 -2.58
N ARG A 53 -21.99 5.59 -1.84
CA ARG A 53 -21.77 4.58 -0.81
C ARG A 53 -21.61 5.30 0.52
N ALA A 54 -22.62 5.23 1.38
CA ALA A 54 -22.61 5.84 2.72
C ALA A 54 -21.52 5.20 3.62
N MET A 55 -20.27 5.57 3.38
CA MET A 55 -19.09 5.03 4.05
C MET A 55 -18.76 5.84 5.29
N ASN A 56 -18.21 5.16 6.29
CA ASN A 56 -17.57 5.86 7.40
C ASN A 56 -16.35 6.65 6.86
N PRO A 57 -16.28 7.97 7.06
CA PRO A 57 -15.15 8.78 6.57
C PRO A 57 -13.78 8.30 7.08
N LYS A 58 -13.72 7.79 8.31
CA LYS A 58 -12.50 7.22 8.90
C LYS A 58 -12.04 5.97 8.17
N HIS A 59 -12.97 5.18 7.65
CA HIS A 59 -12.67 3.96 6.91
C HIS A 59 -12.30 4.27 5.47
N TYR A 60 -13.10 5.12 4.81
CA TYR A 60 -12.89 5.46 3.41
C TYR A 60 -11.49 6.05 3.13
N ARG A 61 -10.99 6.92 4.02
CA ARG A 61 -9.65 7.51 3.88
C ARG A 61 -8.50 6.48 3.77
N GLN A 62 -8.70 5.28 4.32
CA GLN A 62 -7.70 4.21 4.33
C GLN A 62 -7.65 3.46 3.01
N ILE A 63 -8.70 3.56 2.19
CA ILE A 63 -8.81 2.87 0.90
C ILE A 63 -8.81 3.86 -0.28
N GLU A 64 -8.97 5.16 0.01
CA GLU A 64 -9.01 6.23 -0.98
C GLU A 64 -7.74 6.30 -1.86
N PRO A 65 -6.50 6.17 -1.31
CA PRO A 65 -5.29 6.05 -2.14
C PRO A 65 -5.34 4.85 -3.08
N SER A 66 -5.78 3.68 -2.59
CA SER A 66 -5.89 2.46 -3.40
C SER A 66 -6.87 2.64 -4.56
N LEU A 67 -8.00 3.34 -4.35
CA LEU A 67 -8.94 3.68 -5.42
C LEU A 67 -8.34 4.60 -6.47
N TYR A 68 -7.55 5.60 -6.05
CA TYR A 68 -6.83 6.46 -6.98
C TYR A 68 -5.83 5.67 -7.83
N TYR A 69 -4.99 4.84 -7.21
CA TYR A 69 -4.00 4.06 -7.95
C TYR A 69 -4.63 2.98 -8.82
N PHE A 70 -5.75 2.38 -8.40
CA PHE A 70 -6.56 1.52 -9.25
C PHE A 70 -7.07 2.27 -10.50
N LEU A 71 -7.56 3.49 -10.31
CA LEU A 71 -7.99 4.34 -11.42
C LEU A 71 -6.85 4.63 -12.40
N LYS A 72 -5.65 4.92 -11.89
CA LYS A 72 -4.46 5.17 -12.73
C LYS A 72 -4.04 3.92 -13.49
N LEU A 73 -4.02 2.76 -12.83
CA LEU A 73 -3.67 1.48 -13.46
C LEU A 73 -4.63 1.13 -14.61
N HIS A 74 -5.92 1.40 -14.43
CA HIS A 74 -6.97 1.09 -15.40
C HIS A 74 -7.48 2.31 -16.16
N GLU A 75 -6.67 3.39 -16.23
CA GLU A 75 -7.04 4.67 -16.84
C GLU A 75 -7.55 4.50 -18.27
N ALA A 76 -6.88 3.66 -19.07
CA ALA A 76 -7.25 3.41 -20.45
C ALA A 76 -8.67 2.84 -20.61
N LYS A 77 -9.14 2.02 -19.65
CA LYS A 77 -10.50 1.47 -19.65
C LYS A 77 -11.49 2.44 -19.02
N LEU A 78 -11.18 2.98 -17.84
CA LEU A 78 -12.09 3.84 -17.09
C LEU A 78 -12.39 5.17 -17.80
N LYS A 79 -11.47 5.67 -18.64
CA LYS A 79 -11.71 6.90 -19.42
C LYS A 79 -12.77 6.74 -20.50
N THR A 80 -13.00 5.53 -21.00
CA THR A 80 -14.00 5.27 -22.05
C THR A 80 -15.41 5.15 -21.49
N LEU A 81 -15.54 4.95 -20.18
CA LEU A 81 -16.81 4.88 -19.49
C LEU A 81 -17.40 6.28 -19.25
N PRO A 82 -18.73 6.44 -19.42
CA PRO A 82 -19.47 7.58 -18.87
C PRO A 82 -19.20 7.78 -17.37
N LEU A 83 -19.32 9.02 -16.88
CA LEU A 83 -18.96 9.38 -15.50
C LEU A 83 -19.72 8.53 -14.47
N ASP A 84 -21.03 8.35 -14.63
CA ASP A 84 -21.88 7.54 -13.75
C ASP A 84 -21.37 6.10 -13.66
N ARG A 85 -21.03 5.48 -14.80
CA ARG A 85 -20.46 4.12 -14.83
C ARG A 85 -19.05 4.05 -14.24
N ARG A 86 -18.25 5.10 -14.42
CA ARG A 86 -16.92 5.23 -13.82
C ARG A 86 -17.02 5.29 -12.30
N ILE A 87 -17.93 6.10 -11.76
CA ILE A 87 -18.15 6.19 -10.31
C ILE A 87 -18.71 4.85 -9.79
N ASP A 88 -19.67 4.23 -10.47
CA ASP A 88 -20.19 2.91 -10.10
C ASP A 88 -19.08 1.83 -10.03
N ALA A 89 -18.16 1.82 -11.01
CA ALA A 89 -17.02 0.92 -10.98
C ALA A 89 -16.12 1.18 -9.75
N LEU A 90 -15.78 2.44 -9.46
CA LEU A 90 -14.95 2.79 -8.30
C LEU A 90 -15.63 2.46 -6.96
N VAL A 91 -16.96 2.62 -6.87
CA VAL A 91 -17.76 2.20 -5.71
C VAL A 91 -17.66 0.69 -5.51
N LYS A 92 -17.83 -0.10 -6.57
CA LYS A 92 -17.69 -1.57 -6.51
C LYS A 92 -16.28 -2.02 -6.14
N ILE A 93 -15.26 -1.31 -6.59
CA ILE A 93 -13.87 -1.57 -6.15
C ILE A 93 -13.69 -1.24 -4.66
N ALA A 94 -14.30 -0.16 -4.16
CA ALA A 94 -14.26 0.15 -2.73
C ALA A 94 -14.95 -0.95 -1.90
N GLU A 95 -16.05 -1.50 -2.39
CA GLU A 95 -16.73 -2.66 -1.78
C GLU A 95 -15.87 -3.92 -1.83
N PHE A 96 -15.21 -4.18 -2.97
CA PHE A 96 -14.28 -5.28 -3.12
C PHE A 96 -13.12 -5.19 -2.12
N ILE A 97 -12.51 -4.01 -1.96
CA ILE A 97 -11.45 -3.78 -0.98
C ILE A 97 -11.93 -4.12 0.44
N ASP A 98 -13.13 -3.69 0.81
CA ASP A 98 -13.65 -3.93 2.15
C ASP A 98 -13.93 -5.40 2.42
N CYS A 99 -14.56 -6.09 1.46
CA CYS A 99 -14.73 -7.54 1.53
C CYS A 99 -13.38 -8.26 1.64
N LYS A 100 -12.38 -7.80 0.88
CA LYS A 100 -11.05 -8.41 0.88
C LYS A 100 -10.30 -8.18 2.19
N ARG A 101 -10.35 -6.96 2.75
CA ARG A 101 -9.80 -6.61 4.08
C ARG A 101 -10.42 -7.48 5.16
N GLU A 102 -11.73 -7.69 5.13
CA GLU A 102 -12.40 -8.58 6.08
C GLU A 102 -11.97 -10.04 5.90
N SER A 103 -11.88 -10.53 4.65
CA SER A 103 -11.51 -11.91 4.39
C SER A 103 -10.06 -12.23 4.77
N VAL A 104 -9.12 -11.31 4.55
CA VAL A 104 -7.68 -11.54 4.79
C VAL A 104 -7.17 -10.94 6.11
N GLY A 105 -8.00 -10.18 6.82
CA GLY A 105 -7.56 -9.45 8.01
C GLY A 105 -7.07 -10.35 9.16
N HIS A 106 -7.41 -11.65 9.14
CA HIS A 106 -6.98 -12.63 10.12
C HIS A 106 -5.63 -13.27 9.80
N GLU A 107 -5.07 -13.04 8.61
CA GLU A 107 -3.77 -13.57 8.20
C GLU A 107 -2.68 -13.08 9.14
N VAL A 108 -1.91 -14.01 9.69
CA VAL A 108 -0.90 -13.71 10.71
C VAL A 108 0.38 -13.23 10.03
N VAL A 109 0.88 -12.09 10.50
CA VAL A 109 2.13 -11.49 10.03
C VAL A 109 3.24 -11.72 11.05
N ILE A 110 2.95 -11.64 12.35
CA ILE A 110 3.93 -11.96 13.39
C ILE A 110 3.22 -12.73 14.49
N GLY A 111 3.62 -13.98 14.73
CA GLY A 111 2.98 -14.81 15.73
C GLY A 111 3.81 -16.03 16.09
N ALA A 112 3.31 -16.80 17.04
CA ALA A 112 3.98 -18.02 17.48
C ALA A 112 4.14 -19.00 16.31
N GLY A 113 5.32 -19.62 16.21
CA GLY A 113 5.62 -20.58 15.15
C GLY A 113 5.89 -19.97 13.77
N HIS A 114 5.91 -18.64 13.64
CA HIS A 114 6.38 -17.97 12.42
C HIS A 114 7.91 -17.84 12.45
N ALA A 115 8.53 -17.85 11.27
CA ALA A 115 9.90 -17.39 11.09
C ALA A 115 9.90 -15.91 10.70
N LEU A 116 10.81 -15.12 11.27
CA LEU A 116 11.09 -13.74 10.87
C LEU A 116 12.49 -13.64 10.26
N ILE A 117 12.55 -13.38 8.96
CA ILE A 117 13.82 -13.19 8.22
C ILE A 117 14.04 -11.69 8.04
N GLY A 118 15.10 -11.13 8.63
CA GLY A 118 15.41 -9.72 8.54
C GLY A 118 16.58 -9.42 7.61
N LEU A 119 16.46 -8.46 6.69
CA LEU A 119 17.57 -7.84 5.97
C LEU A 119 17.69 -6.38 6.39
N LEU A 120 18.79 -6.01 7.05
CA LEU A 120 19.00 -4.68 7.61
C LEU A 120 20.08 -3.92 6.84
N ASP A 121 19.85 -2.66 6.49
CA ASP A 121 20.84 -1.77 5.88
C ASP A 121 22.17 -1.80 6.63
N PRO A 122 23.34 -1.77 5.97
CA PRO A 122 24.64 -1.64 6.63
C PRO A 122 24.81 -0.35 7.47
N ALA A 123 23.99 0.68 7.22
CA ALA A 123 24.02 1.95 7.94
C ALA A 123 23.89 1.76 9.46
N ARG A 124 24.48 2.70 10.19
CA ARG A 124 24.37 2.77 11.66
C ARG A 124 22.95 3.16 12.06
N GLY A 125 22.42 2.57 13.12
CA GLY A 125 21.09 2.88 13.64
C GLY A 125 20.13 1.70 13.56
N LEU A 126 20.18 0.94 12.47
CA LEU A 126 19.45 -0.33 12.36
C LEU A 126 20.23 -1.46 13.02
N GLU A 127 19.68 -2.01 14.09
CA GLU A 127 20.35 -3.06 14.87
C GLU A 127 19.52 -4.34 14.83
N PRO A 128 20.13 -5.55 14.82
CA PRO A 128 19.39 -6.82 14.82
C PRO A 128 18.27 -6.90 15.87
N LYS A 129 18.46 -6.24 17.01
CA LYS A 129 17.47 -6.14 18.09
C LYS A 129 16.11 -5.60 17.65
N GLU A 130 16.03 -4.79 16.59
CA GLU A 130 14.76 -4.22 16.11
C GLU A 130 13.82 -5.29 15.58
N ILE A 131 14.34 -6.38 15.04
CA ILE A 131 13.54 -7.51 14.56
C ILE A 131 13.49 -8.61 15.63
N THR A 132 14.62 -8.94 16.27
CA THR A 132 14.65 -10.06 17.23
C THR A 132 13.80 -9.80 18.47
N THR A 133 13.68 -8.55 18.90
CA THR A 133 12.90 -8.20 20.10
C THR A 133 11.40 -8.41 19.88
N ILE A 134 10.86 -7.94 18.74
CA ILE A 134 9.46 -8.15 18.42
C ILE A 134 9.18 -9.63 18.16
N ALA A 135 10.03 -10.32 17.40
CA ALA A 135 9.89 -11.75 17.14
C ALA A 135 9.84 -12.59 18.43
N ALA A 136 10.77 -12.35 19.36
CA ALA A 136 10.79 -13.01 20.66
C ALA A 136 9.53 -12.70 21.49
N GLY A 137 9.02 -11.47 21.41
CA GLY A 137 7.78 -11.06 22.07
C GLY A 137 6.53 -11.81 21.58
N TYR A 138 6.57 -12.35 20.36
CA TYR A 138 5.48 -13.10 19.73
C TYR A 138 5.76 -14.60 19.59
N GLY A 139 6.90 -15.10 20.07
CA GLY A 139 7.26 -16.52 19.95
C GLY A 139 7.64 -16.97 18.53
N ALA A 140 8.12 -16.04 17.71
CA ALA A 140 8.66 -16.31 16.38
C ALA A 140 10.16 -16.62 16.46
N THR A 141 10.66 -17.42 15.50
CA THR A 141 12.12 -17.60 15.29
C THR A 141 12.66 -16.46 14.44
N THR A 142 13.98 -16.25 14.44
CA THR A 142 14.60 -15.19 13.63
C THR A 142 15.88 -15.60 12.96
N ASP A 143 16.07 -15.11 11.73
CA ASP A 143 17.35 -15.08 11.04
C ASP A 143 17.62 -13.66 10.53
N ILE A 144 18.77 -13.07 10.87
CA ILE A 144 19.05 -11.66 10.60
C ILE A 144 20.31 -11.51 9.76
N PHE A 145 20.14 -10.84 8.62
CA PHE A 145 21.16 -10.53 7.65
C PHE A 145 21.49 -9.04 7.74
N LYS A 146 22.70 -8.73 8.24
CA LYS A 146 23.26 -7.38 8.25
C LYS A 146 24.75 -7.48 7.96
N GLN A 147 25.29 -6.56 7.17
CA GLN A 147 26.73 -6.41 7.07
C GLN A 147 27.28 -5.67 8.30
N ASP A 148 27.73 -6.41 9.31
CA ASP A 148 28.28 -5.85 10.56
C ASP A 148 29.73 -6.31 10.84
N GLN A 149 30.20 -7.36 10.17
CA GLN A 149 31.54 -7.92 10.37
C GLN A 149 32.59 -7.28 9.46
N LYS A 150 33.76 -7.00 10.04
CA LYS A 150 34.93 -6.51 9.30
C LYS A 150 35.38 -7.54 8.27
N GLY A 151 35.35 -7.19 6.99
CA GLY A 151 35.76 -8.06 5.88
C GLY A 151 34.63 -8.86 5.23
N GLN A 152 33.41 -8.83 5.80
CA GLN A 152 32.22 -9.36 5.16
C GLN A 152 31.78 -8.42 4.04
N SER A 153 31.57 -8.99 2.84
CA SER A 153 31.08 -8.23 1.69
C SER A 153 29.55 -8.19 1.65
N ILE A 154 29.01 -7.10 1.11
CA ILE A 154 27.57 -6.94 0.83
C ILE A 154 27.03 -8.14 0.03
N ARG A 155 27.78 -8.60 -0.97
CA ARG A 155 27.41 -9.76 -1.80
C ARG A 155 27.26 -11.05 -1.00
N GLN A 156 28.11 -11.29 0.00
CA GLN A 156 28.00 -12.48 0.85
C GLN A 156 26.72 -12.45 1.69
N VAL A 157 26.39 -11.29 2.27
CA VAL A 157 25.14 -11.11 3.04
C VAL A 157 23.93 -11.27 2.13
N ALA A 158 23.94 -10.63 0.96
CA ALA A 158 22.86 -10.73 -0.03
C ALA A 158 22.62 -12.17 -0.48
N HIS A 159 23.69 -12.93 -0.76
CA HIS A 159 23.59 -14.34 -1.14
C HIS A 159 23.00 -15.19 -0.01
N ALA A 160 23.45 -14.98 1.23
CA ALA A 160 22.94 -15.72 2.37
C ALA A 160 21.46 -15.42 2.64
N PHE A 161 21.06 -14.14 2.54
CA PHE A 161 19.68 -13.71 2.63
C PHE A 161 18.81 -14.37 1.56
N LEU A 162 19.21 -14.31 0.28
CA LEU A 162 18.47 -14.93 -0.82
C LEU A 162 18.35 -16.45 -0.67
N ALA A 163 19.37 -17.12 -0.10
CA ALA A 163 19.29 -18.53 0.23
C ALA A 163 18.22 -18.80 1.31
N ALA A 164 18.20 -18.01 2.39
CA ALA A 164 17.20 -18.12 3.44
C ALA A 164 15.77 -17.85 2.92
N VAL A 165 15.59 -16.88 2.01
CA VAL A 165 14.31 -16.63 1.34
C VAL A 165 13.87 -17.84 0.51
N ALA A 166 14.79 -18.44 -0.25
CA ALA A 166 14.48 -19.63 -1.04
C ALA A 166 14.16 -20.85 -0.15
N ASP A 167 14.80 -20.97 1.00
CA ASP A 167 14.54 -22.05 1.95
C ASP A 167 13.20 -21.86 2.67
N ALA A 168 12.84 -20.62 3.03
CA ALA A 168 11.53 -20.27 3.54
C ALA A 168 10.42 -20.63 2.53
N ALA A 169 10.56 -20.20 1.27
CA ALA A 169 9.61 -20.54 0.21
C ALA A 169 9.52 -22.05 -0.08
N ALA A 170 10.62 -22.80 0.10
CA ALA A 170 10.61 -24.26 -0.04
C ALA A 170 9.87 -24.95 1.13
N SER A 171 10.04 -24.44 2.35
CA SER A 171 9.43 -25.01 3.55
C SER A 171 7.91 -24.97 3.52
N GLY A 172 7.32 -23.90 2.94
CA GLY A 172 5.89 -23.63 3.03
C GLY A 172 5.39 -23.32 4.45
N ASP A 173 6.30 -23.12 5.41
CA ASP A 173 5.95 -22.70 6.76
C ASP A 173 5.71 -21.17 6.79
N PRO A 174 4.78 -20.67 7.64
CA PRO A 174 4.51 -19.25 7.76
C PRO A 174 5.78 -18.43 8.07
N THR A 175 6.14 -17.53 7.17
CA THR A 175 7.38 -16.75 7.26
C THR A 175 7.12 -15.29 6.89
N THR A 176 7.64 -14.39 7.72
CA THR A 176 7.65 -12.96 7.46
C THR A 176 9.06 -12.50 7.17
N ILE A 177 9.26 -11.94 5.98
CA ILE A 177 10.51 -11.37 5.53
C ILE A 177 10.41 -9.86 5.71
N VAL A 178 11.39 -9.25 6.36
CA VAL A 178 11.42 -7.82 6.68
C VAL A 178 12.71 -7.21 6.12
N VAL A 179 12.58 -6.25 5.21
CA VAL A 179 13.69 -5.50 4.63
C VAL A 179 13.63 -4.07 5.15
N LEU A 180 14.68 -3.62 5.83
CA LEU A 180 14.78 -2.27 6.40
C LEU A 180 16.01 -1.57 5.80
N GLY A 181 15.83 -0.46 5.07
CA GLY A 181 16.97 0.27 4.53
C GLY A 181 16.70 1.25 3.40
N HIS A 182 17.69 1.37 2.50
CA HIS A 182 17.57 2.17 1.28
C HIS A 182 17.03 1.31 0.14
N GLY A 183 16.10 1.90 -0.60
CA GLY A 183 15.36 1.23 -1.67
C GLY A 183 15.32 2.08 -2.92
N ALA A 184 15.18 1.40 -4.05
CA ALA A 184 14.87 1.97 -5.34
C ALA A 184 13.74 1.14 -5.97
N PRO A 185 13.01 1.67 -6.97
CA PRO A 185 11.93 0.93 -7.61
C PRO A 185 12.36 -0.44 -8.17
N GLU A 186 13.64 -0.59 -8.52
CA GLU A 186 14.16 -1.81 -9.15
C GLU A 186 14.99 -2.71 -8.22
N GLU A 187 15.40 -2.24 -7.03
CA GLU A 187 16.33 -2.98 -6.16
C GLU A 187 16.23 -2.62 -4.67
N ILE A 188 16.56 -3.59 -3.82
CA ILE A 188 16.99 -3.34 -2.44
C ILE A 188 18.40 -2.76 -2.54
N GLN A 189 18.49 -1.43 -2.54
CA GLN A 189 19.68 -0.68 -2.93
C GLN A 189 20.88 -0.99 -2.03
N SER A 190 20.64 -1.14 -0.72
CA SER A 190 21.67 -1.41 0.29
C SER A 190 22.48 -2.67 0.01
N TYR A 191 21.89 -3.62 -0.69
CA TYR A 191 22.49 -4.91 -1.00
C TYR A 191 22.65 -5.19 -2.49
N SER A 192 22.28 -4.24 -3.35
CA SER A 192 22.21 -4.41 -4.81
C SER A 192 21.48 -5.69 -5.20
N ILE A 193 20.30 -5.91 -4.60
CA ILE A 193 19.43 -7.06 -4.90
C ILE A 193 18.28 -6.55 -5.78
N PRO A 194 18.32 -6.77 -7.10
CA PRO A 194 17.19 -6.45 -7.96
C PRO A 194 15.94 -7.25 -7.56
N PHE A 195 14.74 -6.69 -7.75
CA PHE A 195 13.49 -7.44 -7.55
C PHE A 195 13.50 -8.74 -8.37
N GLY A 196 14.19 -8.72 -9.51
CA GLY A 196 14.41 -9.87 -10.36
C GLY A 196 15.05 -11.04 -9.60
N THR A 197 16.17 -10.77 -8.94
CA THR A 197 16.93 -11.79 -8.22
C THR A 197 16.16 -12.33 -7.02
N LEU A 198 15.39 -11.47 -6.33
CA LEU A 198 14.52 -11.90 -5.24
C LEU A 198 13.38 -12.81 -5.73
N ALA A 199 12.72 -12.45 -6.83
CA ALA A 199 11.71 -13.31 -7.46
C ALA A 199 12.29 -14.67 -7.89
N ASP A 200 13.52 -14.70 -8.41
CA ASP A 200 14.20 -15.94 -8.75
C ASP A 200 14.43 -16.83 -7.52
N ALA A 201 14.80 -16.25 -6.37
CA ALA A 201 14.97 -16.98 -5.12
C ALA A 201 13.64 -17.56 -4.61
N LEU A 202 12.58 -16.77 -4.59
CA LEU A 202 11.23 -17.21 -4.19
C LEU A 202 10.73 -18.36 -5.07
N ILE A 203 10.82 -18.21 -6.40
CA ILE A 203 10.40 -19.26 -7.34
C ILE A 203 11.26 -20.52 -7.18
N ALA A 204 12.58 -20.37 -7.09
CA ALA A 204 13.48 -21.51 -6.92
C ALA A 204 13.17 -22.26 -5.61
N GLY A 205 12.86 -21.54 -4.54
CA GLY A 205 12.38 -22.12 -3.29
C GLY A 205 11.09 -22.91 -3.47
N ALA A 206 10.03 -22.25 -3.96
CA ALA A 206 8.72 -22.85 -4.12
C ALA A 206 8.74 -24.11 -5.00
N VAL A 207 9.52 -24.12 -6.10
CA VAL A 207 9.65 -25.28 -7.00
C VAL A 207 10.36 -26.47 -6.33
N ARG A 208 11.16 -26.25 -5.29
CA ARG A 208 11.79 -27.32 -4.50
C ARG A 208 10.86 -27.90 -3.44
N SER A 209 9.72 -27.26 -3.16
CA SER A 209 8.80 -27.71 -2.12
C SER A 209 8.21 -29.06 -2.49
N ASP A 210 8.17 -29.96 -1.52
CA ASP A 210 7.53 -31.28 -1.60
C ASP A 210 6.04 -31.25 -1.17
N ARG A 211 5.56 -30.10 -0.68
CA ARG A 211 4.20 -29.91 -0.17
C ARG A 211 3.17 -29.61 -1.25
N ILE A 212 3.61 -29.13 -2.42
CA ILE A 212 2.76 -28.72 -3.53
C ILE A 212 3.00 -29.57 -4.78
N GLU A 213 2.09 -29.48 -5.73
CA GLU A 213 2.22 -30.22 -6.98
C GLU A 213 3.49 -29.82 -7.76
N PRO A 214 4.13 -30.76 -8.49
CA PRO A 214 5.28 -30.43 -9.31
C PRO A 214 4.96 -29.31 -10.31
N LYS A 215 5.94 -28.43 -10.55
CA LYS A 215 5.82 -27.25 -11.42
C LYS A 215 4.80 -26.20 -10.97
N ALA A 216 4.42 -26.18 -9.68
CA ALA A 216 3.68 -25.08 -9.10
C ALA A 216 4.57 -24.13 -8.29
N VAL A 217 4.11 -22.89 -8.15
CA VAL A 217 4.68 -21.87 -7.26
C VAL A 217 3.56 -21.39 -6.36
N ASP A 218 3.66 -21.69 -5.08
CA ASP A 218 2.78 -21.19 -4.04
C ASP A 218 3.59 -20.42 -3.00
N LEU A 219 3.25 -19.16 -2.81
CA LEU A 219 3.93 -18.24 -1.89
C LEU A 219 2.97 -17.71 -0.81
N CYS A 220 1.80 -18.34 -0.61
CA CYS A 220 0.79 -17.86 0.34
C CYS A 220 1.28 -17.84 1.80
N SER A 221 2.28 -18.65 2.15
CA SER A 221 2.89 -18.66 3.49
C SER A 221 3.91 -17.54 3.73
N ILE A 222 4.19 -16.71 2.72
CA ILE A 222 5.17 -15.62 2.79
C ILE A 222 4.47 -14.28 2.92
N VAL A 223 4.85 -13.52 3.95
CA VAL A 223 4.60 -12.08 4.05
C VAL A 223 5.93 -11.36 3.84
N LEU A 224 6.00 -10.38 2.93
CA LEU A 224 7.19 -9.56 2.71
C LEU A 224 6.89 -8.10 3.05
N ILE A 225 7.65 -7.56 3.99
CA ILE A 225 7.56 -6.19 4.47
C ILE A 225 8.81 -5.45 4.02
N CYS A 226 8.67 -4.38 3.24
CA CYS A 226 9.76 -3.49 2.87
C CYS A 226 9.55 -2.11 3.49
N ASP A 227 10.45 -1.71 4.38
CA ASP A 227 10.56 -0.35 4.90
C ASP A 227 11.79 0.33 4.30
N ASP A 228 11.62 0.74 3.05
CA ASP A 228 12.59 1.47 2.27
C ASP A 228 11.89 2.44 1.30
N CYS A 229 12.66 3.36 0.71
CA CYS A 229 12.15 4.25 -0.34
C CYS A 229 11.66 3.43 -1.53
N TYR A 230 10.54 3.85 -2.14
CA TYR A 230 9.93 3.18 -3.30
C TYR A 230 9.51 1.72 -3.05
N SER A 231 9.30 1.33 -1.79
CA SER A 231 8.91 -0.05 -1.43
C SER A 231 7.66 -0.53 -2.19
N ALA A 232 6.64 0.30 -2.40
CA ALA A 232 5.47 -0.09 -3.18
C ALA A 232 5.82 -0.40 -4.64
N ASP A 233 6.67 0.41 -5.29
CA ASP A 233 7.10 0.19 -6.67
C ASP A 233 7.93 -1.09 -6.79
N PHE A 234 8.86 -1.29 -5.86
CA PHE A 234 9.66 -2.51 -5.80
C PHE A 234 8.79 -3.76 -5.65
N LEU A 235 7.78 -3.73 -4.78
CA LEU A 235 6.88 -4.86 -4.53
C LEU A 235 5.94 -5.14 -5.72
N ILE A 236 5.47 -4.10 -6.41
CA ILE A 236 4.72 -4.25 -7.68
C ILE A 236 5.60 -4.91 -8.75
N ASN A 237 6.83 -4.43 -8.91
CA ASN A 237 7.79 -4.98 -9.86
C ASN A 237 8.16 -6.43 -9.52
N LEU A 238 8.34 -6.74 -8.24
CA LEU A 238 8.59 -8.09 -7.75
C LEU A 238 7.45 -9.04 -8.14
N ALA A 239 6.20 -8.69 -7.83
CA ALA A 239 5.04 -9.51 -8.16
C ALA A 239 4.89 -9.74 -9.67
N GLY A 240 5.01 -8.67 -10.48
CA GLY A 240 4.99 -8.78 -11.94
C GLY A 240 6.11 -9.68 -12.47
N ALA A 241 7.30 -9.60 -11.88
CA ALA A 241 8.42 -10.43 -12.26
C ALA A 241 8.25 -11.91 -11.86
N ILE A 242 7.56 -12.21 -10.76
CA ILE A 242 7.18 -13.58 -10.39
C ILE A 242 6.24 -14.15 -11.44
N GLU A 243 5.17 -13.42 -11.80
CA GLU A 243 4.20 -13.86 -12.82
C GLU A 243 4.85 -14.11 -14.18
N VAL A 244 5.65 -13.14 -14.65
CA VAL A 244 6.35 -13.24 -15.94
C VAL A 244 7.26 -14.46 -15.96
N ARG A 245 8.05 -14.69 -14.91
CA ARG A 245 8.95 -15.85 -14.82
C ARG A 245 8.20 -17.16 -14.73
N CYS A 246 7.13 -17.25 -13.96
CA CYS A 246 6.31 -18.46 -13.89
C CYS A 246 5.78 -18.82 -15.28
N ARG A 247 5.22 -17.85 -16.01
CA ARG A 247 4.76 -18.05 -17.38
C ARG A 247 5.89 -18.47 -18.33
N GLN A 248 7.04 -17.81 -18.28
CA GLN A 248 8.21 -18.14 -19.12
C GLN A 248 8.78 -19.54 -18.85
N ARG A 249 8.66 -20.01 -17.61
CA ARG A 249 9.14 -21.34 -17.17
C ARG A 249 8.07 -22.42 -17.21
N GLU A 250 6.88 -22.12 -17.73
CA GLU A 250 5.72 -23.01 -17.74
C GLU A 250 5.37 -23.55 -16.34
N LEU A 251 5.51 -22.69 -15.32
CA LEU A 251 5.13 -22.96 -13.95
C LEU A 251 3.73 -22.41 -13.68
N ARG A 252 2.93 -23.18 -12.94
CA ARG A 252 1.62 -22.72 -12.46
C ARG A 252 1.80 -21.85 -11.22
N LEU A 253 1.45 -20.58 -11.30
CA LEU A 253 1.40 -19.70 -10.13
C LEU A 253 0.09 -19.94 -9.38
N ILE A 254 0.16 -20.49 -8.17
CA ILE A 254 -0.99 -20.71 -7.27
C ILE A 254 -1.29 -19.41 -6.51
N SER A 255 -0.31 -18.88 -5.79
CA SER A 255 -0.44 -17.63 -5.04
C SER A 255 0.85 -16.81 -5.10
N LEU A 256 0.68 -15.50 -5.15
CA LEU A 256 1.71 -14.53 -4.78
C LEU A 256 1.82 -14.43 -3.24
N PRO A 257 2.92 -13.87 -2.71
CA PRO A 257 3.02 -13.51 -1.29
C PRO A 257 2.10 -12.34 -0.93
N PHE A 258 1.83 -12.17 0.37
CA PHE A 258 1.31 -10.92 0.92
C PHE A 258 2.45 -9.90 1.01
N LEU A 259 2.21 -8.66 0.61
CA LEU A 259 3.26 -7.63 0.53
C LEU A 259 2.84 -6.40 1.31
N ILE A 260 3.74 -5.85 2.13
CA ILE A 260 3.52 -4.60 2.88
C ILE A 260 4.67 -3.64 2.55
N ALA A 261 4.34 -2.51 1.93
CA ALA A 261 5.26 -1.44 1.64
C ALA A 261 5.15 -0.35 2.71
N GLY A 262 6.28 0.09 3.26
CA GLY A 262 6.37 1.19 4.20
C GLY A 262 6.23 2.56 3.53
N THR A 263 6.35 2.65 2.21
CA THR A 263 6.18 3.87 1.41
C THR A 263 5.29 3.63 0.20
N ASN A 264 4.46 4.60 -0.13
CA ASN A 264 3.62 4.55 -1.33
C ASN A 264 4.44 4.68 -2.63
N ARG A 265 3.76 4.52 -3.78
CA ARG A 265 4.33 4.57 -5.13
C ARG A 265 4.95 5.93 -5.43
N ASP A 266 6.10 5.93 -6.08
CA ASP A 266 6.91 7.10 -6.42
C ASP A 266 7.29 7.96 -5.19
N ARG A 267 7.35 7.37 -3.99
CA ARG A 267 7.66 8.08 -2.75
C ARG A 267 8.92 7.59 -2.06
N VAL A 268 9.59 8.55 -1.42
CA VAL A 268 10.68 8.31 -0.48
C VAL A 268 10.14 8.25 0.95
N GLY A 269 10.78 7.42 1.78
CA GLY A 269 10.53 7.40 3.21
C GLY A 269 11.14 8.63 3.88
N HIS A 270 10.34 9.45 4.55
CA HIS A 270 10.83 10.59 5.31
C HIS A 270 11.19 10.13 6.73
N ALA A 271 12.42 9.63 6.85
CA ALA A 271 13.04 9.25 8.11
C ALA A 271 13.87 10.39 8.72
N ASP A 272 14.06 10.37 10.04
CA ASP A 272 15.08 11.21 10.69
C ASP A 272 16.45 10.57 10.42
N VAL A 273 17.11 11.01 9.36
CA VAL A 273 18.49 10.65 8.99
C VAL A 273 19.46 11.69 9.54
N GLY A 274 19.63 11.66 10.87
CA GLY A 274 20.69 12.36 11.59
C GLY A 274 21.97 11.52 11.66
N GLU A 275 22.59 11.40 12.84
CA GLU A 275 23.75 10.50 13.06
C GLU A 275 23.40 9.00 12.98
N LYS A 276 22.10 8.65 12.92
CA LYS A 276 21.57 7.28 12.94
C LYS A 276 20.40 7.15 11.97
N PHE A 277 20.32 6.01 11.30
CA PHE A 277 19.15 5.62 10.52
C PHE A 277 18.00 5.25 11.45
N VAL A 278 16.81 5.82 11.22
CA VAL A 278 15.59 5.50 11.95
C VAL A 278 14.51 5.12 10.92
N PRO A 279 14.01 3.89 10.92
CA PRO A 279 12.95 3.49 10.00
C PRO A 279 11.69 4.33 10.25
N HIS A 280 10.99 4.78 9.21
CA HIS A 280 9.77 5.57 9.38
C HIS A 280 8.55 4.67 9.61
N PHE A 281 8.44 3.55 8.90
CA PHE A 281 7.32 2.61 9.04
C PHE A 281 7.54 1.59 10.16
N TRP A 282 8.68 0.90 10.17
CA TRP A 282 8.96 -0.18 11.11
C TRP A 282 9.03 0.31 12.56
N ARG A 283 9.46 1.55 12.78
CA ARG A 283 9.38 2.18 14.11
C ARG A 283 7.94 2.21 14.65
N GLU A 284 6.96 2.52 13.80
CA GLU A 284 5.55 2.54 14.20
C GLU A 284 5.02 1.11 14.45
N VAL A 285 5.48 0.12 13.68
CA VAL A 285 5.19 -1.31 13.93
C VAL A 285 5.69 -1.73 15.32
N ILE A 286 6.94 -1.40 15.67
CA ILE A 286 7.52 -1.70 17.00
C ILE A 286 6.77 -0.97 18.11
N GLU A 287 6.48 0.32 17.92
CA GLU A 287 5.76 1.12 18.90
C GLU A 287 4.35 0.57 19.16
N LEU A 288 3.60 0.26 18.10
CA LEU A 288 2.21 -0.20 18.19
C LEU A 288 2.10 -1.63 18.72
N PHE A 289 2.96 -2.54 18.26
CA PHE A 289 2.80 -3.97 18.53
C PHE A 289 3.74 -4.50 19.61
N TYR A 290 4.82 -3.81 19.94
CA TYR A 290 5.75 -4.29 20.97
C TYR A 290 5.83 -3.36 22.18
N VAL A 291 5.88 -2.04 22.01
CA VAL A 291 6.03 -1.11 23.13
C VAL A 291 4.71 -0.93 23.87
N ARG A 292 3.63 -0.62 23.15
CA ARG A 292 2.31 -0.38 23.74
C ARG A 292 1.71 -1.63 24.38
N GLN A 293 0.96 -1.41 25.47
CA GLN A 293 0.26 -2.44 26.22
C GLN A 293 -1.25 -2.16 26.22
N PRO A 294 -2.11 -3.21 26.23
CA PRO A 294 -1.73 -4.62 26.08
C PRO A 294 -1.27 -4.94 24.65
N ARG A 295 -0.27 -5.82 24.52
CA ARG A 295 0.14 -6.35 23.21
C ARG A 295 -0.94 -7.27 22.64
N PRO A 296 -1.17 -7.29 21.31
CA PRO A 296 -1.98 -8.34 20.71
C PRO A 296 -1.31 -9.71 20.90
N LYS A 297 -2.07 -10.80 20.79
CA LYS A 297 -1.52 -12.17 20.92
C LYS A 297 -0.68 -12.58 19.70
N GLN A 298 -1.03 -12.03 18.55
CA GLN A 298 -0.37 -12.16 17.25
C GLN A 298 -0.68 -10.87 16.49
N VAL A 299 0.23 -10.44 15.62
CA VAL A 299 0.02 -9.32 14.70
C VAL A 299 -0.55 -9.87 13.41
N THR A 300 -1.69 -9.36 12.96
CA THR A 300 -2.34 -9.77 11.70
C THR A 300 -2.33 -8.66 10.66
N LEU A 301 -2.71 -8.96 9.41
CA LEU A 301 -2.89 -7.91 8.38
C LEU A 301 -3.87 -6.82 8.82
N ARG A 302 -4.92 -7.18 9.57
CA ARG A 302 -5.87 -6.22 10.16
C ARG A 302 -5.18 -5.22 11.08
N ASP A 303 -4.23 -5.67 11.89
CA ASP A 303 -3.49 -4.75 12.75
C ASP A 303 -2.71 -3.71 11.95
N PHE A 304 -2.16 -4.07 10.78
CA PHE A 304 -1.47 -3.12 9.91
C PHE A 304 -2.43 -2.07 9.32
N PHE A 305 -3.52 -2.51 8.67
CA PHE A 305 -4.44 -1.58 8.02
C PHE A 305 -5.40 -0.85 8.98
N GLU A 306 -5.51 -1.25 10.25
CA GLU A 306 -6.29 -0.53 11.27
C GLU A 306 -5.43 0.33 12.20
N ASN A 307 -4.19 -0.06 12.50
CA ASN A 307 -3.37 0.64 13.50
C ASN A 307 -2.20 1.40 12.89
N VAL A 308 -1.39 0.75 12.05
CA VAL A 308 -0.17 1.35 11.49
C VAL A 308 -0.54 2.42 10.47
N ASP A 309 -1.41 2.08 9.52
CA ASP A 309 -1.92 3.02 8.53
C ASP A 309 -2.52 4.28 9.20
N ASN A 310 -3.43 4.10 10.16
CA ASN A 310 -4.04 5.23 10.88
C ASN A 310 -3.02 6.14 11.60
N ARG A 311 -1.91 5.58 12.06
CA ARG A 311 -0.85 6.36 12.71
C ARG A 311 -0.02 7.14 11.69
N MET A 312 0.29 6.51 10.57
CA MET A 312 1.11 7.10 9.50
C MET A 312 0.34 8.05 8.59
N TYR A 313 -0.98 7.92 8.50
CA TYR A 313 -1.83 8.79 7.68
C TYR A 313 -1.74 10.29 8.04
N SER A 314 -1.26 10.61 9.25
CA SER A 314 -1.07 11.99 9.71
C SER A 314 0.13 12.72 9.09
N TYR A 315 1.09 12.02 8.47
CA TYR A 315 2.21 12.68 7.83
C TYR A 315 1.75 13.46 6.59
N GLY A 316 2.12 14.74 6.50
CA GLY A 316 1.65 15.65 5.44
C GLY A 316 0.17 16.07 5.55
N ARG A 317 -0.53 15.65 6.62
CA ARG A 317 -1.96 15.94 6.82
C ARG A 317 -2.26 16.49 8.20
N ALA A 318 -3.15 17.48 8.29
CA ALA A 318 -3.64 17.98 9.57
C ALA A 318 -5.00 17.36 9.89
N PRO A 319 -5.21 16.83 11.12
CA PRO A 319 -6.52 16.32 11.52
C PRO A 319 -7.56 17.45 11.52
N ILE A 320 -8.73 17.15 10.99
CA ILE A 320 -9.95 17.95 11.16
C ILE A 320 -10.65 17.40 12.40
N VAL A 321 -10.73 18.21 13.44
CA VAL A 321 -11.28 17.82 14.74
C VAL A 321 -12.66 18.44 14.91
N GLU A 322 -13.65 17.61 15.19
CA GLU A 322 -14.99 18.04 15.60
C GLU A 322 -15.33 17.40 16.95
N GLY A 323 -15.66 18.24 17.94
CA GLY A 323 -15.82 17.78 19.32
C GLY A 323 -14.54 17.14 19.86
N SER A 324 -14.63 15.89 20.30
CA SER A 324 -13.49 15.12 20.85
C SER A 324 -12.85 14.15 19.86
N GLY A 325 -13.24 14.18 18.57
CA GLY A 325 -12.82 13.20 17.57
C GLY A 325 -12.19 13.82 16.33
N VAL A 326 -11.25 13.10 15.71
CA VAL A 326 -10.77 13.40 14.35
C VAL A 326 -11.79 12.86 13.35
N VAL A 327 -12.48 13.75 12.65
CA VAL A 327 -13.51 13.41 11.65
C VAL A 327 -12.96 13.33 10.23
N GLY A 328 -11.77 13.89 10.00
CA GLY A 328 -11.12 13.87 8.69
C GLY A 328 -9.69 14.39 8.77
N TYR A 329 -9.07 14.53 7.61
CA TYR A 329 -7.76 15.14 7.48
C TYR A 329 -7.78 16.11 6.30
N ARG A 330 -7.12 17.25 6.45
CA ARG A 330 -6.83 18.14 5.32
C ARG A 330 -5.39 17.94 4.90
N VAL A 331 -5.16 17.92 3.59
CA VAL A 331 -3.81 17.91 3.03
C VAL A 331 -3.11 19.21 3.42
N VAL A 332 -1.93 19.10 4.01
CA VAL A 332 -1.04 20.23 4.34
C VAL A 332 0.17 20.23 3.42
N ASP A 333 0.75 19.04 3.20
CA ASP A 333 1.89 18.84 2.32
C ASP A 333 1.83 17.41 1.75
N ALA A 334 1.51 17.29 0.47
CA ALA A 334 1.41 16.01 -0.22
C ALA A 334 2.77 15.31 -0.39
N GLU A 335 3.90 16.04 -0.32
CA GLU A 335 5.23 15.47 -0.43
C GLU A 335 5.66 14.73 0.83
N LEU A 336 4.99 15.01 1.96
CA LEU A 336 5.26 14.38 3.25
C LEU A 336 4.38 13.15 3.52
N PHE A 337 3.54 12.71 2.58
CA PHE A 337 2.73 11.51 2.79
C PHE A 337 3.63 10.28 3.01
N GLN A 338 3.29 9.47 4.00
CA GLN A 338 4.02 8.26 4.40
C GLN A 338 3.05 7.07 4.49
N ASP A 339 2.02 7.07 3.65
CA ASP A 339 0.99 6.05 3.70
C ASP A 339 1.61 4.70 3.31
N PRO A 340 1.54 3.68 4.19
CA PRO A 340 1.93 2.34 3.80
C PRO A 340 0.98 1.81 2.72
N VAL A 341 1.38 0.72 2.07
CA VAL A 341 0.53 0.04 1.09
C VAL A 341 0.54 -1.45 1.37
N ILE A 342 -0.64 -2.04 1.52
CA ILE A 342 -0.81 -3.47 1.73
C ILE A 342 -1.36 -4.08 0.45
N PHE A 343 -0.55 -4.95 -0.14
CA PHE A 343 -0.96 -5.74 -1.28
C PHE A 343 -1.27 -7.17 -0.89
N VAL A 344 -2.36 -7.69 -1.45
CA VAL A 344 -2.80 -9.07 -1.23
C VAL A 344 -2.83 -9.85 -2.54
N PRO A 345 -2.54 -11.16 -2.50
CA PRO A 345 -2.74 -12.02 -3.65
C PRO A 345 -4.23 -12.14 -3.99
N LEU A 346 -4.50 -12.16 -5.29
CA LEU A 346 -5.84 -12.38 -5.83
C LEU A 346 -6.02 -13.84 -6.24
N SER A 347 -7.15 -14.41 -5.82
CA SER A 347 -7.65 -15.69 -6.32
C SER A 347 -8.26 -15.55 -7.72
N GLU A 348 -8.58 -16.66 -8.39
CA GLU A 348 -9.29 -16.62 -9.67
C GLU A 348 -10.67 -15.94 -9.54
N GLU A 349 -11.37 -16.15 -8.42
CA GLU A 349 -12.68 -15.54 -8.16
C GLU A 349 -12.57 -14.01 -8.02
N ASP A 350 -11.50 -13.56 -7.34
CA ASP A 350 -11.21 -12.13 -7.23
C ASP A 350 -10.94 -11.51 -8.61
N LEU A 351 -10.15 -12.19 -9.44
CA LEU A 351 -9.84 -11.73 -10.79
C LEU A 351 -11.10 -11.66 -11.67
N VAL A 352 -11.98 -12.66 -11.58
CA VAL A 352 -13.29 -12.64 -12.27
C VAL A 352 -14.12 -11.44 -11.80
N THR A 353 -14.17 -11.19 -10.49
CA THR A 353 -14.91 -10.06 -9.92
C THR A 353 -14.38 -8.72 -10.44
N ILE A 354 -13.06 -8.52 -10.45
CA ILE A 354 -12.45 -7.28 -10.96
C ILE A 354 -12.70 -7.12 -12.46
N ARG A 355 -12.61 -8.21 -13.26
CA ARG A 355 -12.95 -8.16 -14.70
C ARG A 355 -14.39 -7.74 -14.91
N MET A 356 -15.33 -8.25 -14.11
CA MET A 356 -16.74 -7.86 -14.20
C MET A 356 -16.95 -6.39 -13.85
N ILE A 357 -16.30 -5.89 -12.79
CA ILE A 357 -16.40 -4.48 -12.39
C ILE A 357 -15.87 -3.56 -13.49
N LEU A 358 -14.76 -3.94 -14.12
CA LEU A 358 -14.11 -3.18 -15.18
C LEU A 358 -14.71 -3.43 -16.57
N ASP A 359 -15.66 -4.36 -16.74
CA ASP A 359 -16.19 -4.79 -18.04
C ASP A 359 -15.07 -5.25 -19.01
N LEU A 360 -14.12 -6.05 -18.51
CA LEU A 360 -13.02 -6.63 -19.28
C LEU A 360 -13.40 -8.01 -19.83
N ASN A 361 -12.77 -8.41 -20.93
CA ASN A 361 -12.90 -9.78 -21.44
C ASN A 361 -12.25 -10.79 -20.48
N GLU A 362 -12.72 -12.03 -20.52
CA GLU A 362 -12.28 -13.13 -19.63
C GLU A 362 -10.75 -13.35 -19.63
N ASN A 363 -10.10 -13.13 -20.78
CA ASN A 363 -8.68 -13.35 -20.96
C ASN A 363 -7.83 -12.07 -20.85
N GLU A 364 -8.42 -10.92 -20.51
CA GLU A 364 -7.63 -9.72 -20.30
C GLU A 364 -6.71 -9.89 -19.07
N PRO A 365 -5.42 -9.55 -19.22
CA PRO A 365 -4.45 -9.73 -18.16
C PRO A 365 -4.72 -8.76 -17.02
N LEU A 366 -4.77 -9.30 -15.81
CA LEU A 366 -4.80 -8.55 -14.57
C LEU A 366 -3.65 -9.06 -13.71
N LEU A 367 -2.98 -8.15 -13.00
CA LEU A 367 -2.02 -8.52 -11.97
C LEU A 367 -2.76 -9.31 -10.89
N ARG A 368 -2.15 -10.40 -10.40
CA ARG A 368 -2.66 -11.21 -9.28
C ARG A 368 -2.37 -10.57 -7.92
N LEU A 369 -2.07 -9.28 -7.91
CA LEU A 369 -1.72 -8.49 -6.74
C LEU A 369 -2.65 -7.28 -6.68
N PHE A 370 -3.24 -7.03 -5.51
CA PHE A 370 -4.18 -5.92 -5.34
C PHE A 370 -3.88 -5.11 -4.08
N ASP A 371 -3.88 -3.79 -4.22
CA ASP A 371 -3.72 -2.83 -3.14
C ASP A 371 -5.05 -2.65 -2.39
N ILE A 372 -5.05 -2.95 -1.09
CA ILE A 372 -6.25 -2.88 -0.23
C ILE A 372 -6.14 -1.82 0.88
N GLY A 373 -5.14 -0.94 0.80
CA GLY A 373 -4.90 0.11 1.80
C GLY A 373 -3.44 0.25 2.11
#